data_AF-D2VI15-F1
#
_entry.id   AF-D2VI15-F1
#
_cell.length_a   1.000
_cell.length_b   1.000
_cell.length_c   1.000
_cell.angle_alpha   90.00
_cell.angle_beta   90.00
_cell.angle_gamma   90.00
#
_symmetry.space_group_name_H-M   'P 1'
#
loop_
_entity.id
_entity.type
_entity.pdbx_description
1 polymer ?
#
loop_
_entity_poly.entity_id
_entity_poly.type
_entity_poly.pdbx_seq_one_letter_code
_entity_poly.pdbx_strand_id
1 'polypeptide(L)'
;MPDLSQISKNSEQLMQEIFPANFMSKESIDTDSQDDSLWMDELLNYICVHLYPSFGLDERIPDGLSNHLPMVLSALFHIKANFEQPIINRKVYLENVNHHLKKLVPIDPNAKYQNTELRKWEEETYQPFLSQLKKDFSKERLDHFIKEELSWIFDKIFMGRISVNRPDFLFYRRFMHILVYLHVIQHDQSKVMNSSQQGDSEEEILPMHLEKELFENIMSHESVVELLSGISGGAFHPIILLGYSILQNFHTLMVVNSLAYQAYSYQNIEPKLESLGKKSLSDDSKPQSLLEILQRTEKNHPEYLTDEFRQDLLKKGGFLIHNLMREARDVIDQKEFAVQCSMILGDHNQLLFELEDLCQAALTLYLKCDKMDIATLHAITGCFAVRLVSEHVKNNVVKQSLIGYLWESVILMYIILGGTKALNQDFSDSIPDWKTIISHLEKDVEEHDIKLVYTCCEEAKVYPKLEHLYRKSAAKRLKLLNNKQSQ
;
A
#
# COMPACT_ATOMS: atom_id res chain seq x y z
N MET A 1 -24.24 11.58 -9.24
CA MET A 1 -23.37 10.48 -9.72
C MET A 1 -23.95 9.93 -11.01
N PRO A 2 -23.13 9.56 -12.01
CA PRO A 2 -23.60 8.83 -13.19
C PRO A 2 -24.22 7.48 -12.76
N ASP A 3 -25.29 7.05 -13.44
CA ASP A 3 -25.88 5.73 -13.24
C ASP A 3 -24.93 4.67 -13.84
N LEU A 4 -24.10 4.06 -12.98
CA LEU A 4 -23.13 3.04 -13.38
C LEU A 4 -23.78 1.79 -13.98
N SER A 5 -25.10 1.60 -13.83
CA SER A 5 -25.83 0.48 -14.44
C SER A 5 -26.01 0.64 -15.96
N GLN A 6 -25.84 1.85 -16.50
CA GLN A 6 -25.95 2.13 -17.94
C GLN A 6 -24.61 2.06 -18.67
N ILE A 7 -23.54 1.73 -17.97
CA ILE A 7 -22.19 1.67 -18.51
C ILE A 7 -22.12 0.69 -19.68
N SER A 8 -21.65 1.17 -20.83
CA SER A 8 -21.58 0.37 -22.06
C SER A 8 -20.53 -0.76 -21.97
N LYS A 9 -20.71 -1.83 -22.75
CA LYS A 9 -19.73 -2.92 -22.89
C LYS A 9 -18.46 -2.55 -23.67
N ASN A 10 -18.34 -1.33 -24.21
CA ASN A 10 -17.16 -0.87 -24.93
C ASN A 10 -16.25 -0.05 -24.00
N SER A 11 -14.98 -0.46 -23.86
CA SER A 11 -13.99 0.20 -23.01
C SER A 11 -13.72 1.67 -23.39
N GLU A 12 -13.82 2.02 -24.67
CA GLU A 12 -13.64 3.42 -25.10
C GLU A 12 -14.81 4.31 -24.65
N GLN A 13 -16.02 3.79 -24.73
CA GLN A 13 -17.20 4.49 -24.26
C GLN A 13 -17.24 4.52 -22.72
N LEU A 14 -16.82 3.44 -22.05
CA LEU A 14 -16.60 3.41 -20.60
C LEU A 14 -15.59 4.48 -20.16
N MET A 15 -14.48 4.66 -20.89
CA MET A 15 -13.54 5.75 -20.62
C MET A 15 -14.19 7.13 -20.76
N GLN A 16 -15.04 7.33 -21.75
CA GLN A 16 -15.76 8.60 -21.97
C GLN A 16 -16.88 8.83 -20.94
N GLU A 17 -17.46 7.76 -20.41
CA GLU A 17 -18.51 7.81 -19.36
C GLU A 17 -17.91 7.99 -17.97
N ILE A 18 -16.74 7.39 -17.72
CA ILE A 18 -15.97 7.52 -16.47
C ILE A 18 -15.24 8.87 -16.46
N PHE A 19 -14.35 9.11 -17.42
CA PHE A 19 -13.55 10.33 -17.44
C PHE A 19 -14.26 11.43 -18.22
N PRO A 20 -14.41 12.64 -17.65
CA PRO A 20 -15.07 13.71 -18.36
C PRO A 20 -14.33 14.03 -19.67
N ALA A 21 -15.07 14.39 -20.72
CA ALA A 21 -14.55 14.45 -22.10
C ALA A 21 -13.32 15.35 -22.28
N ASN A 22 -13.18 16.37 -21.43
CA ASN A 22 -11.99 17.22 -21.36
C ASN A 22 -10.71 16.43 -21.03
N PHE A 23 -10.78 15.41 -20.15
CA PHE A 23 -9.64 14.55 -19.82
C PHE A 23 -9.10 13.84 -21.04
N MET A 24 -9.95 13.37 -21.94
CA MET A 24 -9.59 12.51 -23.07
C MET A 24 -9.09 13.26 -24.30
N SER A 25 -9.40 14.56 -24.42
CA SER A 25 -9.21 15.35 -25.65
C SER A 25 -7.80 15.92 -25.91
N LYS A 26 -6.89 15.96 -24.92
CA LYS A 26 -5.52 16.48 -25.09
C LYS A 26 -4.55 15.38 -25.59
N GLU A 27 -4.04 15.45 -26.82
CA GLU A 27 -3.14 14.42 -27.38
C GLU A 27 -1.72 14.43 -26.80
N SER A 28 -1.27 15.52 -26.14
CA SER A 28 0.08 15.64 -25.56
C SER A 28 0.06 16.13 -24.11
N ILE A 29 0.94 15.54 -23.29
CA ILE A 29 1.25 15.89 -21.89
C ILE A 29 2.50 16.79 -21.93
N ASP A 30 2.39 18.07 -21.54
CA ASP A 30 3.51 19.03 -21.44
C ASP A 30 3.93 19.22 -19.96
N THR A 31 5.00 18.54 -19.52
CA THR A 31 5.33 18.40 -18.09
C THR A 31 5.83 19.68 -17.44
N ASP A 32 6.26 20.65 -18.23
CA ASP A 32 6.66 21.97 -17.74
C ASP A 32 5.45 22.93 -17.65
N SER A 33 4.30 22.51 -18.18
CA SER A 33 3.05 23.23 -18.03
C SER A 33 2.39 22.87 -16.70
N GLN A 34 1.93 23.89 -15.97
CA GLN A 34 1.09 23.71 -14.78
C GLN A 34 -0.15 22.84 -15.07
N ASP A 35 -0.57 22.74 -16.34
CA ASP A 35 -1.70 21.94 -16.80
C ASP A 35 -1.53 20.44 -16.54
N ASP A 36 -0.32 19.89 -16.59
CA ASP A 36 -0.09 18.44 -16.46
C ASP A 36 -0.16 17.95 -15.02
N SER A 37 0.41 18.71 -14.07
CA SER A 37 0.29 18.41 -12.64
C SER A 37 -1.17 18.49 -12.21
N LEU A 38 -1.90 19.52 -12.67
CA LEU A 38 -3.33 19.65 -12.39
C LEU A 38 -4.12 18.48 -12.98
N TRP A 39 -3.84 18.09 -14.23
CA TRP A 39 -4.48 16.95 -14.86
C TRP A 39 -4.24 15.63 -14.10
N MET A 40 -3.00 15.40 -13.65
CA MET A 40 -2.66 14.24 -12.83
C MET A 40 -3.45 14.23 -11.52
N ASP A 41 -3.49 15.36 -10.82
CA ASP A 41 -4.21 15.49 -9.55
C ASP A 41 -5.71 15.26 -9.72
N GLU A 42 -6.34 15.88 -10.72
CA GLU A 42 -7.78 15.69 -10.95
C GLU A 42 -8.10 14.24 -11.33
N LEU A 43 -7.23 13.58 -12.09
CA LEU A 43 -7.38 12.17 -12.45
C LEU A 43 -7.22 11.25 -11.22
N LEU A 44 -6.19 11.48 -10.40
CA LEU A 44 -5.99 10.74 -9.15
C LEU A 44 -7.17 10.94 -8.19
N ASN A 45 -7.66 12.18 -8.07
CA ASN A 45 -8.85 12.51 -7.30
C ASN A 45 -10.06 11.72 -7.80
N TYR A 46 -10.32 11.74 -9.11
CA TYR A 46 -11.40 10.97 -9.72
C TYR A 46 -11.29 9.47 -9.39
N ILE A 47 -10.12 8.86 -9.57
CA ILE A 47 -9.89 7.43 -9.27
C ILE A 47 -10.14 7.16 -7.78
N CYS A 48 -9.61 8.01 -6.90
CA CYS A 48 -9.75 7.86 -5.46
C CYS A 48 -11.18 8.03 -4.96
N VAL A 49 -11.99 8.86 -5.63
CA VAL A 49 -13.40 9.12 -5.27
C VAL A 49 -14.32 8.05 -5.84
N HIS A 50 -14.11 7.60 -7.07
CA HIS A 50 -15.09 6.79 -7.78
C HIS A 50 -14.72 5.31 -7.88
N LEU A 51 -13.43 4.98 -7.89
CA LEU A 51 -12.96 3.61 -8.11
C LEU A 51 -12.44 2.96 -6.82
N TYR A 52 -11.85 3.74 -5.91
CA TYR A 52 -11.37 3.23 -4.63
C TYR A 52 -12.46 2.82 -3.63
N PRO A 53 -13.62 3.51 -3.51
CA PRO A 53 -14.63 3.14 -2.52
C PRO A 53 -15.22 1.75 -2.76
N SER A 54 -15.11 1.22 -3.97
CA SER A 54 -15.60 -0.11 -4.33
C SER A 54 -14.56 -1.23 -4.12
N PHE A 55 -13.38 -0.87 -3.57
CA PHE A 55 -12.34 -1.81 -3.18
C PHE A 55 -12.82 -2.77 -2.08
N GLY A 56 -12.50 -4.07 -2.22
CA GLY A 56 -12.82 -5.10 -1.24
C GLY A 56 -14.32 -5.42 -1.07
N LEU A 57 -15.18 -4.69 -1.77
CA LEU A 57 -16.64 -4.86 -1.75
C LEU A 57 -17.15 -5.83 -2.79
N ASP A 58 -16.40 -5.96 -3.88
CA ASP A 58 -16.83 -6.68 -5.04
C ASP A 58 -15.62 -7.38 -5.67
N GLU A 59 -15.63 -8.71 -5.65
CA GLU A 59 -14.61 -9.54 -6.31
C GLU A 59 -14.47 -9.22 -7.80
N ARG A 60 -15.47 -8.53 -8.39
CA ARG A 60 -15.48 -8.09 -9.78
C ARG A 60 -14.67 -6.84 -10.06
N ILE A 61 -14.20 -6.12 -9.03
CA ILE A 61 -13.27 -5.00 -9.20
C ILE A 61 -11.87 -5.53 -8.92
N PRO A 62 -11.05 -5.72 -9.95
CA PRO A 62 -9.73 -6.28 -9.77
C PRO A 62 -8.91 -5.38 -8.85
N ASP A 63 -8.17 -5.99 -7.92
CA ASP A 63 -7.17 -5.36 -7.04
C ASP A 63 -6.29 -4.33 -7.81
N GLY A 64 -5.97 -4.67 -9.07
CA GLY A 64 -5.24 -3.82 -10.00
C GLY A 64 -5.80 -2.40 -10.19
N LEU A 65 -7.12 -2.20 -10.19
CA LEU A 65 -7.69 -0.94 -10.67
C LEU A 65 -7.72 0.16 -9.59
N SER A 66 -8.16 -0.17 -8.38
CA SER A 66 -8.20 0.80 -7.29
C SER A 66 -6.83 1.03 -6.68
N ASN A 67 -6.02 -0.04 -6.52
CA ASN A 67 -4.76 0.04 -5.81
C ASN A 67 -3.60 0.40 -6.74
N HIS A 68 -3.45 -0.28 -7.87
CA HIS A 68 -2.25 -0.14 -8.70
C HIS A 68 -2.29 1.11 -9.55
N LEU A 69 -3.48 1.50 -10.03
CA LEU A 69 -3.58 2.62 -10.95
C LEU A 69 -2.96 3.90 -10.36
N PRO A 70 -3.37 4.42 -9.19
CA PRO A 70 -2.72 5.61 -8.62
C PRO A 70 -1.19 5.52 -8.51
N MET A 71 -0.67 4.34 -8.14
CA MET A 71 0.78 4.12 -8.04
C MET A 71 1.46 4.16 -9.41
N VAL A 72 0.88 3.51 -10.42
CA VAL A 72 1.40 3.49 -11.80
C VAL A 72 1.41 4.90 -12.37
N LEU A 73 0.30 5.63 -12.23
CA LEU A 73 0.17 6.99 -12.72
C LEU A 73 1.26 7.89 -12.13
N SER A 74 1.46 7.77 -10.81
CA SER A 74 2.52 8.48 -10.10
C SER A 74 3.93 8.06 -10.56
N ALA A 75 4.21 6.76 -10.70
CA ALA A 75 5.49 6.27 -11.23
C ALA A 75 5.79 6.80 -12.64
N LEU A 76 4.80 6.77 -13.54
CA LEU A 76 4.93 7.27 -14.90
C LEU A 76 5.23 8.76 -14.95
N PHE A 77 4.54 9.55 -14.11
CA PHE A 77 4.77 10.98 -13.97
C PHE A 77 6.24 11.27 -13.59
N HIS A 78 6.75 10.56 -12.59
CA HIS A 78 8.12 10.74 -12.11
C HIS A 78 9.20 10.17 -13.05
N ILE A 79 8.92 9.07 -13.77
CA ILE A 79 9.82 8.60 -14.83
C ILE A 79 9.94 9.68 -15.91
N LYS A 80 8.82 10.22 -16.37
CA LYS A 80 8.85 11.25 -17.43
C LYS A 80 9.65 12.49 -17.00
N ALA A 81 9.49 12.95 -15.75
CA ALA A 81 10.19 14.12 -15.23
C ALA A 81 11.72 13.94 -15.16
N ASN A 82 12.20 12.70 -15.01
CA ASN A 82 13.61 12.41 -14.74
C ASN A 82 14.41 11.94 -15.98
N PHE A 83 13.78 11.72 -17.13
CA PHE A 83 14.44 11.17 -18.33
C PHE A 83 14.12 12.01 -19.58
N GLU A 84 15.17 12.51 -20.27
CA GLU A 84 15.04 13.34 -21.48
C GLU A 84 14.51 12.52 -22.69
N GLN A 85 13.33 12.92 -23.21
CA GLN A 85 12.73 12.51 -24.50
C GLN A 85 12.24 11.04 -24.60
N PRO A 86 11.16 10.80 -25.38
CA PRO A 86 9.97 10.15 -24.86
C PRO A 86 10.17 8.65 -24.73
N ILE A 87 10.07 8.16 -23.49
CA ILE A 87 9.96 6.73 -23.24
C ILE A 87 8.53 6.37 -22.78
N ILE A 88 7.79 7.31 -22.19
CA ILE A 88 6.41 7.06 -21.77
C ILE A 88 5.57 8.25 -22.19
N ASN A 89 4.76 8.03 -23.23
CA ASN A 89 3.78 9.01 -23.68
C ASN A 89 2.39 8.71 -23.07
N ARG A 90 1.47 9.65 -23.24
CA ARG A 90 0.09 9.53 -22.77
C ARG A 90 -0.63 8.28 -23.28
N LYS A 91 -0.24 7.75 -24.44
CA LYS A 91 -0.83 6.54 -24.99
C LYS A 91 -0.53 5.32 -24.11
N VAL A 92 0.71 5.12 -23.66
CA VAL A 92 1.08 4.03 -22.72
C VAL A 92 0.24 4.11 -21.44
N TYR A 93 0.04 5.34 -20.95
CA TYR A 93 -0.76 5.64 -19.78
C TYR A 93 -2.24 5.26 -19.96
N LEU A 94 -2.85 5.71 -21.06
CA LEU A 94 -4.24 5.40 -21.40
C LEU A 94 -4.44 3.92 -21.74
N GLU A 95 -3.46 3.26 -22.35
CA GLU A 95 -3.49 1.82 -22.63
C GLU A 95 -3.51 1.01 -21.34
N ASN A 96 -2.75 1.41 -20.32
CA ASN A 96 -2.79 0.80 -18.99
C ASN A 96 -4.15 1.02 -18.31
N VAL A 97 -4.67 2.25 -18.29
CA VAL A 97 -6.02 2.54 -17.76
C VAL A 97 -7.06 1.69 -18.47
N ASN A 98 -7.05 1.67 -19.81
CA ASN A 98 -7.96 0.88 -20.64
C ASN A 98 -7.86 -0.62 -20.38
N HIS A 99 -6.64 -1.15 -20.24
CA HIS A 99 -6.40 -2.55 -19.93
C HIS A 99 -7.08 -2.94 -18.61
N HIS A 100 -6.97 -2.08 -17.59
CA HIS A 100 -7.62 -2.29 -16.30
C HIS A 100 -9.14 -2.13 -16.38
N LEU A 101 -9.63 -1.08 -17.03
CA LEU A 101 -11.07 -0.85 -17.14
C LEU A 101 -11.81 -1.96 -17.88
N LYS A 102 -11.17 -2.60 -18.87
CA LYS A 102 -11.72 -3.80 -19.55
C LYS A 102 -11.99 -4.96 -18.60
N LYS A 103 -11.34 -4.99 -17.42
CA LYS A 103 -11.54 -6.01 -16.39
C LYS A 103 -12.69 -5.66 -15.42
N LEU A 104 -13.25 -4.44 -15.48
CA LEU A 104 -14.40 -4.07 -14.66
C LEU A 104 -15.66 -4.78 -15.14
N VAL A 105 -16.35 -5.46 -14.23
CA VAL A 105 -17.75 -5.81 -14.43
C VAL A 105 -18.59 -4.65 -13.88
N PRO A 106 -19.64 -4.19 -14.60
CA PRO A 106 -20.53 -3.14 -14.10
C PRO A 106 -21.05 -3.47 -12.70
N ILE A 107 -20.85 -2.53 -11.78
CA ILE A 107 -21.39 -2.60 -10.42
C ILE A 107 -22.89 -2.29 -10.53
N ASP A 108 -23.74 -3.02 -9.81
CA ASP A 108 -25.13 -2.59 -9.64
C ASP A 108 -25.16 -1.45 -8.62
N PRO A 109 -25.42 -0.18 -9.01
CA PRO A 109 -25.50 0.94 -8.07
C PRO A 109 -26.66 0.77 -7.07
N ASN A 110 -27.60 -0.14 -7.33
CA ASN A 110 -28.70 -0.50 -6.42
C ASN A 110 -28.41 -1.74 -5.57
N ALA A 111 -27.20 -2.30 -5.62
CA ALA A 111 -26.75 -3.29 -4.65
C ALA A 111 -26.80 -2.65 -3.26
N LYS A 112 -27.94 -2.79 -2.58
CA LYS A 112 -28.17 -2.21 -1.26
C LYS A 112 -27.14 -2.80 -0.31
N TYR A 113 -26.22 -1.97 0.15
CA TYR A 113 -25.35 -2.24 1.29
C TYR A 113 -26.23 -2.76 2.45
N GLN A 114 -26.12 -4.05 2.75
CA GLN A 114 -26.97 -4.69 3.77
C GLN A 114 -26.41 -4.58 5.19
N ASN A 115 -25.29 -3.87 5.40
CA ASN A 115 -24.76 -3.69 6.74
C ASN A 115 -25.56 -2.60 7.49
N THR A 116 -26.70 -3.01 8.03
CA THR A 116 -27.63 -2.16 8.79
C THR A 116 -27.00 -1.56 10.05
N GLU A 117 -26.02 -2.23 10.65
CA GLU A 117 -25.31 -1.73 11.83
C GLU A 117 -24.39 -0.56 11.49
N LEU A 118 -23.66 -0.66 10.38
CA LEU A 118 -22.80 0.42 9.88
C LEU A 118 -23.62 1.68 9.58
N ARG A 119 -24.67 1.55 8.79
CA ARG A 119 -25.55 2.66 8.45
C ARG A 119 -26.15 3.31 9.70
N LYS A 120 -26.54 2.49 10.68
CA LYS A 120 -27.05 2.96 11.96
C LYS A 120 -26.00 3.75 12.74
N TRP A 121 -24.75 3.29 12.81
CA TRP A 121 -23.68 4.06 13.44
C TRP A 121 -23.43 5.40 12.72
N GLU A 122 -23.44 5.39 11.39
CA GLU A 122 -23.27 6.61 10.60
C GLU A 122 -24.37 7.63 10.90
N GLU A 123 -25.62 7.19 10.91
CA GLU A 123 -26.79 8.03 11.16
C GLU A 123 -26.89 8.49 12.63
N GLU A 124 -26.56 7.63 13.59
CA GLU A 124 -26.77 7.88 15.02
C GLU A 124 -25.57 8.49 15.75
N THR A 125 -24.34 8.27 15.26
CA THR A 125 -23.11 8.71 15.94
C THR A 125 -22.34 9.71 15.07
N TYR A 126 -22.01 9.32 13.84
CA TYR A 126 -21.12 10.10 12.98
C TYR A 126 -21.73 11.41 12.49
N GLN A 127 -22.89 11.35 11.82
CA GLN A 127 -23.55 12.53 11.27
C GLN A 127 -23.91 13.55 12.37
N PRO A 128 -24.40 13.14 13.56
CA PRO A 128 -24.58 14.05 14.69
C PRO A 128 -23.29 14.69 15.18
N PHE A 129 -22.19 13.93 15.27
CA PHE A 129 -20.89 14.48 15.68
C PHE A 129 -20.37 15.52 14.70
N LEU A 130 -20.39 15.23 13.38
CA LEU A 130 -20.02 16.21 12.36
C LEU A 130 -20.91 17.45 12.42
N SER A 131 -22.22 17.26 12.56
CA SER A 131 -23.18 18.36 12.69
C SER A 131 -22.89 19.22 13.92
N GLN A 132 -22.41 18.62 15.01
CA GLN A 132 -22.02 19.32 16.22
C GLN A 132 -20.68 20.05 16.06
N LEU A 133 -19.67 19.42 15.45
CA LEU A 133 -18.39 20.06 15.11
C LEU A 133 -18.60 21.30 14.24
N LYS A 134 -19.51 21.23 13.27
CA LYS A 134 -19.88 22.35 12.40
C LYS A 134 -20.52 23.53 13.15
N LYS A 135 -21.21 23.25 14.26
CA LYS A 135 -21.90 24.26 15.06
C LYS A 135 -20.99 24.90 16.11
N ASP A 136 -20.11 24.11 16.71
CA ASP A 136 -19.27 24.52 17.84
C ASP A 136 -17.96 23.74 17.83
N PHE A 137 -16.98 24.31 17.13
CA PHE A 137 -15.62 23.76 17.05
C PHE A 137 -14.79 24.27 18.22
N SER A 138 -14.51 23.39 19.19
CA SER A 138 -13.50 23.64 20.21
C SER A 138 -12.42 22.57 20.16
N LYS A 139 -11.17 22.98 20.39
CA LYS A 139 -10.02 22.08 20.43
C LYS A 139 -10.22 21.01 21.51
N GLU A 140 -10.80 21.36 22.64
CA GLU A 140 -11.07 20.45 23.75
C GLU A 140 -12.04 19.33 23.36
N ARG A 141 -13.08 19.65 22.57
CA ARG A 141 -14.04 18.66 22.07
C ARG A 141 -13.41 17.73 21.05
N LEU A 142 -12.55 18.27 20.19
CA LEU A 142 -11.79 17.50 19.22
C LEU A 142 -10.84 16.53 19.91
N ASP A 143 -10.06 17.02 20.87
CA ASP A 143 -9.11 16.20 21.63
C ASP A 143 -9.86 15.12 22.43
N HIS A 144 -11.05 15.42 22.99
CA HIS A 144 -11.89 14.42 23.64
C HIS A 144 -12.39 13.34 22.68
N PHE A 145 -12.91 13.71 21.51
CA PHE A 145 -13.33 12.74 20.50
C PHE A 145 -12.16 11.88 20.04
N ILE A 146 -10.99 12.49 19.78
CA ILE A 146 -9.81 11.75 19.35
C ILE A 146 -9.35 10.76 20.42
N LYS A 147 -9.36 11.18 21.68
CA LYS A 147 -8.83 10.36 22.77
C LYS A 147 -9.80 9.26 23.21
N GLU A 148 -11.07 9.57 23.35
CA GLU A 148 -12.03 8.66 23.99
C GLU A 148 -12.86 7.89 22.94
N GLU A 149 -13.47 8.61 21.98
CA GLU A 149 -14.38 8.01 21.01
C GLU A 149 -13.64 7.27 19.90
N LEU A 150 -12.60 7.87 19.32
CA LEU A 150 -11.78 7.15 18.34
C LEU A 150 -11.05 5.99 18.99
N SER A 151 -10.42 6.17 20.15
CA SER A 151 -9.74 5.05 20.82
C SER A 151 -10.73 3.91 21.09
N TRP A 152 -11.96 4.23 21.51
CA TRP A 152 -13.00 3.22 21.67
C TRP A 152 -13.37 2.54 20.34
N ILE A 153 -13.52 3.31 19.24
CA ILE A 153 -13.78 2.76 17.90
C ILE A 153 -12.63 1.85 17.49
N PHE A 154 -11.38 2.28 17.70
CA PHE A 154 -10.19 1.50 17.39
C PHE A 154 -10.20 0.18 18.18
N ASP A 155 -10.46 0.25 19.49
CA ASP A 155 -10.54 -0.92 20.36
C ASP A 155 -11.69 -1.86 19.99
N LYS A 156 -12.84 -1.34 19.57
CA LYS A 156 -14.01 -2.17 19.24
C LYS A 156 -13.97 -2.75 17.84
N ILE A 157 -13.42 -2.02 16.88
CA ILE A 157 -13.42 -2.39 15.46
C ILE A 157 -12.13 -3.11 15.08
N PHE A 158 -10.97 -2.67 15.57
CA PHE A 158 -9.69 -3.32 15.29
C PHE A 158 -9.33 -4.39 16.32
N MET A 159 -9.58 -4.14 17.62
CA MET A 159 -9.21 -5.10 18.68
C MET A 159 -10.37 -6.01 19.15
N GLY A 160 -11.62 -5.65 18.82
CA GLY A 160 -12.82 -6.30 19.31
C GLY A 160 -13.42 -7.30 18.33
N ARG A 161 -13.47 -8.58 18.76
CA ARG A 161 -14.40 -9.71 18.46
C ARG A 161 -15.61 -9.57 17.47
N ILE A 162 -15.58 -8.75 16.43
CA ILE A 162 -16.54 -8.78 15.32
C ILE A 162 -15.90 -9.63 14.21
N SER A 163 -15.61 -10.89 14.54
CA SER A 163 -14.70 -11.76 13.77
C SER A 163 -15.35 -12.48 12.59
N VAL A 164 -16.44 -11.98 12.00
CA VAL A 164 -17.07 -12.67 10.86
C VAL A 164 -17.73 -11.76 9.83
N ASN A 165 -18.02 -10.51 10.15
CA ASN A 165 -18.55 -9.52 9.22
C ASN A 165 -17.72 -8.24 9.35
N ARG A 166 -16.56 -8.19 8.67
CA ARG A 166 -15.75 -6.96 8.64
C ARG A 166 -16.65 -5.81 8.15
N PRO A 167 -16.60 -4.62 8.78
CA PRO A 167 -17.14 -3.43 8.17
C PRO A 167 -16.60 -3.31 6.74
N ASP A 168 -17.47 -2.86 5.85
CA ASP A 168 -17.12 -2.50 4.49
C ASP A 168 -15.88 -1.58 4.48
N PHE A 169 -14.98 -1.74 3.51
CA PHE A 169 -13.87 -0.83 3.27
C PHE A 169 -14.32 0.65 3.27
N LEU A 170 -15.53 0.94 2.78
CA LEU A 170 -16.14 2.27 2.83
C LEU A 170 -16.19 2.87 4.23
N PHE A 171 -16.45 2.06 5.25
CA PHE A 171 -16.45 2.52 6.62
C PHE A 171 -15.07 3.01 7.04
N TYR A 172 -14.03 2.19 6.80
CA TYR A 172 -12.65 2.57 7.13
C TYR A 172 -12.20 3.79 6.34
N ARG A 173 -12.64 3.91 5.08
CA ARG A 173 -12.38 5.09 4.24
C ARG A 173 -13.02 6.34 4.82
N ARG A 174 -14.31 6.30 5.14
CA ARG A 174 -15.02 7.41 5.77
C ARG A 174 -14.39 7.76 7.12
N PHE A 175 -14.07 6.75 7.92
CA PHE A 175 -13.39 6.92 9.20
C PHE A 175 -12.05 7.64 9.06
N MET A 176 -11.19 7.22 8.12
CA MET A 176 -9.90 7.87 7.88
C MET A 176 -10.03 9.24 7.25
N HIS A 177 -11.05 9.45 6.41
CA HIS A 177 -11.38 10.76 5.87
C HIS A 177 -11.66 11.76 7.00
N ILE A 178 -12.46 11.34 7.98
CA ILE A 178 -12.75 12.14 9.18
C ILE A 178 -11.47 12.41 9.94
N LEU A 179 -10.64 11.39 10.19
CA LEU A 179 -9.40 11.57 10.94
C LEU A 179 -8.49 12.60 10.31
N VAL A 180 -8.28 12.50 9.01
CA VAL A 180 -7.48 13.45 8.25
C VAL A 180 -8.13 14.84 8.32
N TYR A 181 -9.45 14.93 8.12
CA TYR A 181 -10.20 16.19 8.20
C TYR A 181 -10.09 16.86 9.58
N LEU A 182 -10.23 16.09 10.66
CA LEU A 182 -10.08 16.56 12.03
C LEU A 182 -8.67 17.12 12.29
N HIS A 183 -7.63 16.44 11.79
CA HIS A 183 -6.27 16.94 11.86
C HIS A 183 -6.08 18.22 11.04
N VAL A 184 -6.69 18.33 9.85
CA VAL A 184 -6.68 19.58 9.06
C VAL A 184 -7.26 20.73 9.87
N ILE A 185 -8.43 20.55 10.51
CA ILE A 185 -9.05 21.63 11.28
C ILE A 185 -8.20 22.01 12.51
N GLN A 186 -7.59 21.02 13.20
CA GLN A 186 -6.76 21.27 14.37
C GLN A 186 -5.56 22.17 14.05
N HIS A 187 -4.98 22.02 12.86
CA HIS A 187 -3.81 22.78 12.41
C HIS A 187 -4.15 24.08 11.68
N ASP A 188 -5.22 24.12 10.90
CA ASP A 188 -5.62 25.32 10.16
C ASP A 188 -7.14 25.41 9.97
N GLN A 189 -7.81 26.03 10.94
CA GLN A 189 -9.26 26.26 10.92
C GLN A 189 -9.73 27.10 9.71
N SER A 190 -8.86 27.95 9.15
CA SER A 190 -9.23 28.89 8.09
C SER A 190 -9.46 28.19 6.74
N LYS A 191 -8.74 27.09 6.49
CA LYS A 191 -8.86 26.29 5.27
C LYS A 191 -10.20 25.57 5.15
N VAL A 192 -10.82 25.24 6.28
CA VAL A 192 -12.09 24.48 6.32
C VAL A 192 -13.31 25.39 6.28
N MET A 193 -13.23 26.57 6.88
CA MET A 193 -14.33 27.54 6.87
C MET A 193 -14.64 28.05 5.45
N ASN A 194 -13.64 28.17 4.57
CA ASN A 194 -13.80 28.73 3.22
C ASN A 194 -14.47 27.77 2.21
N SER A 195 -14.42 26.44 2.41
CA SER A 195 -15.06 25.47 1.51
C SER A 195 -16.56 25.30 1.76
N SER A 196 -17.04 25.66 2.96
CA SER A 196 -18.44 25.52 3.37
C SER A 196 -19.44 26.46 2.66
N GLN A 197 -18.97 27.45 1.90
CA GLN A 197 -19.84 28.45 1.25
C GLN A 197 -20.24 28.09 -0.19
N GLN A 198 -19.74 26.99 -0.76
CA GLN A 198 -20.08 26.55 -2.12
C GLN A 198 -20.93 25.26 -2.11
N GLY A 199 -22.25 25.43 -1.95
CA GLY A 199 -23.33 24.57 -2.47
C GLY A 199 -23.29 23.04 -2.29
N ASP A 200 -24.17 22.53 -1.42
CA ASP A 200 -24.97 21.29 -1.43
C ASP A 200 -24.35 19.89 -1.72
N SER A 201 -23.08 19.72 -2.07
CA SER A 201 -22.47 18.38 -2.01
C SER A 201 -21.87 18.14 -0.62
N GLU A 202 -22.50 17.27 0.17
CA GLU A 202 -22.11 16.89 1.55
C GLU A 202 -20.73 16.24 1.69
N GLU A 203 -19.97 16.02 0.62
CA GLU A 203 -18.60 15.54 0.71
C GLU A 203 -17.68 16.71 1.10
N GLU A 204 -17.29 16.71 2.38
CA GLU A 204 -16.36 17.65 2.99
C GLU A 204 -15.08 17.74 2.15
N ILE A 205 -14.83 18.89 1.54
CA ILE A 205 -13.72 19.07 0.60
C ILE A 205 -12.43 19.19 1.40
N LEU A 206 -11.77 18.05 1.63
CA LEU A 206 -10.36 18.03 2.00
C LEU A 206 -9.54 18.77 0.92
N PRO A 207 -8.45 19.47 1.29
CA PRO A 207 -7.56 20.03 0.30
C PRO A 207 -7.03 18.90 -0.59
N MET A 208 -6.78 19.18 -1.86
CA MET A 208 -6.26 18.17 -2.80
C MET A 208 -4.92 17.57 -2.32
N HIS A 209 -4.10 18.40 -1.67
CA HIS A 209 -2.80 18.06 -1.09
C HIS A 209 -2.76 18.40 0.39
N LEU A 210 -2.25 17.49 1.22
CA LEU A 210 -1.95 17.79 2.62
C LEU A 210 -0.69 18.63 2.70
N GLU A 211 -0.63 19.51 3.70
CA GLU A 211 0.64 20.13 4.05
C GLU A 211 1.58 19.06 4.62
N LYS A 212 2.87 19.15 4.26
CA LYS A 212 3.90 18.24 4.76
C LYS A 212 3.87 18.12 6.29
N GLU A 213 3.80 19.24 7.01
CA GLU A 213 3.76 19.23 8.48
C GLU A 213 2.54 18.46 9.02
N LEU A 214 1.39 18.62 8.38
CA LEU A 214 0.18 17.90 8.76
C LEU A 214 0.33 16.39 8.55
N PHE A 215 0.86 15.98 7.40
CA PHE A 215 1.17 14.57 7.14
C PHE A 215 2.16 14.01 8.18
N GLU A 216 3.23 14.74 8.48
CA GLU A 216 4.21 14.35 9.49
C GLU A 216 3.56 14.19 10.86
N ASN A 217 2.62 15.05 11.23
CA ASN A 217 1.92 14.97 12.51
C ASN A 217 0.99 13.75 12.58
N ILE A 218 0.23 13.48 11.50
CA ILE A 218 -0.60 12.28 11.38
C ILE A 218 0.29 11.03 11.54
N MET A 219 1.34 10.92 10.71
CA MET A 219 2.22 9.75 10.69
C MET A 219 3.13 9.61 11.91
N SER A 220 3.24 10.64 12.75
CA SER A 220 3.98 10.57 14.01
C SER A 220 3.11 10.27 15.23
N HIS A 221 1.79 10.21 15.05
CA HIS A 221 0.87 9.93 16.14
C HIS A 221 0.96 8.46 16.56
N GLU A 222 0.97 8.20 17.88
CA GLU A 222 1.18 6.84 18.42
C GLU A 222 0.08 5.86 17.98
N SER A 223 -1.15 6.34 17.79
CA SER A 223 -2.25 5.48 17.30
C SER A 223 -2.03 4.95 15.87
N VAL A 224 -1.13 5.55 15.10
CA VAL A 224 -0.76 5.01 13.78
C VAL A 224 -0.07 3.66 13.91
N VAL A 225 0.67 3.41 15.00
CA VAL A 225 1.35 2.12 15.23
C VAL A 225 0.38 0.94 15.08
N GLU A 226 -0.82 1.06 15.64
CA GLU A 226 -1.85 0.02 15.54
C GLU A 226 -2.22 -0.26 14.08
N LEU A 227 -2.33 0.78 13.25
CA LEU A 227 -2.66 0.65 11.82
C LEU A 227 -1.54 -0.01 11.02
N LEU A 228 -0.28 0.13 11.44
CA LEU A 228 0.87 -0.39 10.70
C LEU A 228 0.88 -1.92 10.62
N SER A 229 0.20 -2.61 11.53
CA SER A 229 -0.04 -4.06 11.43
C SER A 229 -0.78 -4.46 10.14
N GLY A 230 -1.52 -3.52 9.54
CA GLY A 230 -2.16 -3.66 8.23
C GLY A 230 -1.19 -3.75 7.05
N ILE A 231 0.10 -3.42 7.24
CA ILE A 231 1.14 -3.56 6.19
C ILE A 231 1.24 -5.02 5.75
N SER A 232 1.34 -5.93 6.72
CA SER A 232 1.39 -7.37 6.48
C SER A 232 0.09 -7.87 5.88
N GLY A 233 -1.05 -7.47 6.47
CA GLY A 233 -2.34 -7.96 6.02
C GLY A 233 -2.80 -7.45 4.66
N GLY A 234 -2.29 -6.31 4.21
CA GLY A 234 -2.56 -5.72 2.90
C GLY A 234 -1.56 -6.13 1.83
N ALA A 235 -0.64 -7.07 2.13
CA ALA A 235 0.46 -7.44 1.25
C ALA A 235 1.19 -6.20 0.70
N PHE A 236 1.57 -5.30 1.60
CA PHE A 236 2.27 -4.04 1.31
C PHE A 236 1.47 -2.98 0.54
N HIS A 237 0.35 -3.30 -0.14
CA HIS A 237 -0.39 -2.31 -0.93
C HIS A 237 -0.75 -1.02 -0.18
N PRO A 238 -1.24 -1.08 1.08
CA PRO A 238 -1.57 0.13 1.80
C PRO A 238 -0.36 1.04 2.02
N ILE A 239 0.80 0.48 2.40
CA ILE A 239 2.01 1.28 2.61
C ILE A 239 2.59 1.77 1.28
N ILE A 240 2.51 0.96 0.21
CA ILE A 240 2.92 1.37 -1.12
C ILE A 240 2.10 2.57 -1.58
N LEU A 241 0.77 2.50 -1.49
CA LEU A 241 -0.09 3.63 -1.85
C LEU A 241 0.23 4.89 -1.03
N LEU A 242 0.49 4.74 0.28
CA LEU A 242 0.92 5.85 1.14
C LEU A 242 2.24 6.45 0.66
N GLY A 243 3.24 5.63 0.33
CA GLY A 243 4.52 6.11 -0.24
C GLY A 243 4.33 6.88 -1.56
N TYR A 244 3.48 6.38 -2.45
CA TYR A 244 3.16 7.07 -3.70
C TYR A 244 2.34 8.35 -3.51
N SER A 245 1.59 8.48 -2.41
CA SER A 245 0.92 9.75 -2.06
C SER A 245 1.93 10.87 -1.76
N ILE A 246 3.07 10.54 -1.13
CA ILE A 246 4.16 11.49 -0.86
C ILE A 246 4.78 11.98 -2.18
N LEU A 247 4.99 11.06 -3.13
CA LEU A 247 5.46 11.41 -4.47
C LEU A 247 4.49 12.32 -5.23
N GLN A 248 3.20 12.23 -4.93
CA GLN A 248 2.16 13.12 -5.46
C GLN A 248 1.88 14.27 -4.49
N ASN A 249 2.94 14.83 -3.90
CA ASN A 249 2.87 16.00 -3.02
C ASN A 249 1.84 15.85 -1.88
N PHE A 250 1.82 14.68 -1.24
CA PHE A 250 0.90 14.33 -0.16
C PHE A 250 -0.58 14.36 -0.60
N HIS A 251 -0.88 13.85 -1.80
CA HIS A 251 -2.24 13.79 -2.35
C HIS A 251 -3.24 13.20 -1.35
N THR A 252 -4.17 14.02 -0.89
CA THR A 252 -4.93 13.77 0.33
C THR A 252 -5.77 12.50 0.27
N LEU A 253 -6.46 12.26 -0.84
CA LEU A 253 -7.28 11.06 -0.94
C LEU A 253 -6.46 9.77 -1.05
N MET A 254 -5.21 9.83 -1.54
CA MET A 254 -4.34 8.67 -1.54
C MET A 254 -3.88 8.36 -0.10
N VAL A 255 -3.58 9.40 0.69
CA VAL A 255 -3.30 9.27 2.13
C VAL A 255 -4.50 8.62 2.84
N VAL A 256 -5.71 9.20 2.70
CA VAL A 256 -6.94 8.67 3.31
C VAL A 256 -7.18 7.22 2.90
N ASN A 257 -7.14 6.93 1.60
CA ASN A 257 -7.39 5.59 1.08
C ASN A 257 -6.34 4.58 1.55
N SER A 258 -5.07 5.00 1.67
CA SER A 258 -4.00 4.14 2.16
C SER A 258 -4.15 3.81 3.65
N LEU A 259 -4.48 4.79 4.50
CA LEU A 259 -4.73 4.57 5.93
C LEU A 259 -6.00 3.73 6.14
N ALA A 260 -7.02 3.97 5.31
CA ALA A 260 -8.25 3.19 5.31
C ALA A 260 -7.98 1.75 4.91
N TYR A 261 -7.10 1.55 3.94
CA TYR A 261 -6.70 0.23 3.53
C TYR A 261 -5.85 -0.46 4.61
N GLN A 262 -4.94 0.24 5.29
CA GLN A 262 -4.23 -0.30 6.46
C GLN A 262 -5.22 -0.78 7.54
N ALA A 263 -6.22 0.03 7.83
CA ALA A 263 -7.30 -0.32 8.75
C ALA A 263 -8.15 -1.52 8.27
N TYR A 264 -8.56 -1.55 7.01
CA TYR A 264 -9.33 -2.65 6.44
C TYR A 264 -8.53 -3.96 6.42
N SER A 265 -7.25 -3.86 6.07
CA SER A 265 -6.28 -4.95 6.06
C SER A 265 -5.67 -5.21 7.42
N TYR A 266 -6.16 -4.55 8.48
CA TYR A 266 -5.64 -4.72 9.82
C TYR A 266 -5.59 -6.20 10.16
N GLN A 267 -4.38 -6.62 10.50
CA GLN A 267 -4.09 -7.97 10.93
C GLN A 267 -3.16 -7.84 12.11
N ASN A 268 -3.70 -8.13 13.29
CA ASN A 268 -2.86 -8.21 14.46
C ASN A 268 -2.03 -9.51 14.37
N ILE A 269 -0.87 -9.43 13.74
CA ILE A 269 0.07 -10.55 13.68
C ILE A 269 0.96 -10.56 14.94
N GLU A 270 0.94 -9.49 15.74
CA GLU A 270 1.60 -9.45 17.04
C GLU A 270 0.90 -10.35 18.06
N PRO A 271 1.65 -11.18 18.79
CA PRO A 271 1.62 -11.13 20.23
C PRO A 271 2.48 -9.94 20.65
N LYS A 272 1.87 -9.00 21.38
CA LYS A 272 2.54 -7.82 21.94
C LYS A 272 3.98 -8.15 22.31
N LEU A 273 4.97 -7.45 21.77
CA LEU A 273 6.41 -7.71 22.00
C LEU A 273 6.74 -7.84 23.51
N GLU A 274 5.99 -7.14 24.35
CA GLU A 274 6.01 -7.22 25.82
C GLU A 274 5.76 -8.63 26.39
N SER A 275 5.01 -9.47 25.67
CA SER A 275 4.60 -10.83 26.07
C SER A 275 5.62 -11.92 25.75
N LEU A 276 6.60 -11.64 24.88
CA LEU A 276 7.60 -12.63 24.47
C LEU A 276 8.64 -12.92 25.57
N GLY A 277 8.65 -12.11 26.64
CA GLY A 277 9.61 -12.25 27.73
C GLY A 277 11.04 -11.98 27.26
N LYS A 278 11.92 -11.59 28.19
CA LYS A 278 13.34 -11.37 27.90
C LYS A 278 14.09 -12.67 27.64
N LYS A 279 13.69 -13.48 26.66
CA LYS A 279 14.62 -14.47 26.08
C LYS A 279 15.60 -13.69 25.21
N SER A 280 16.56 -13.05 25.88
CA SER A 280 17.77 -12.52 25.26
C SER A 280 18.34 -13.63 24.38
N LEU A 281 18.39 -13.41 23.07
CA LEU A 281 19.32 -14.15 22.22
C LEU A 281 20.70 -13.96 22.88
N SER A 282 21.33 -15.03 23.35
CA SER A 282 22.69 -14.93 23.90
C SER A 282 23.62 -14.33 22.84
N ASP A 283 24.66 -13.59 23.21
CA ASP A 283 25.54 -12.88 22.25
C ASP A 283 26.09 -13.79 21.12
N ASP A 284 26.38 -15.06 21.40
CA ASP A 284 26.84 -16.06 20.40
C ASP A 284 25.74 -16.53 19.42
N SER A 285 24.51 -16.02 19.53
CA SER A 285 23.34 -16.40 18.74
C SER A 285 22.71 -15.25 17.95
N LYS A 286 23.29 -14.04 17.96
CA LYS A 286 22.78 -12.92 17.15
C LYS A 286 22.92 -13.24 15.65
N PRO A 287 21.84 -13.14 14.86
CA PRO A 287 21.94 -13.38 13.41
C PRO A 287 22.82 -12.31 12.76
N GLN A 288 23.61 -12.71 11.76
CA GLN A 288 24.51 -11.84 11.00
C GLN A 288 23.82 -11.19 9.79
N SER A 289 22.67 -11.73 9.37
CA SER A 289 21.88 -11.19 8.26
C SER A 289 20.41 -11.56 8.40
N LEU A 290 19.53 -10.81 7.74
CA LEU A 290 18.12 -11.17 7.62
C LEU A 290 17.92 -12.52 6.93
N LEU A 291 18.77 -12.88 5.97
CA LEU A 291 18.71 -14.19 5.31
C LEU A 291 19.01 -15.33 6.30
N GLU A 292 19.91 -15.11 7.25
CA GLU A 292 20.15 -16.08 8.32
C GLU A 292 18.91 -16.25 9.21
N ILE A 293 18.18 -15.16 9.50
CA ILE A 293 16.90 -15.27 10.24
C ILE A 293 15.90 -16.12 9.45
N LEU A 294 15.73 -15.87 8.15
CA LEU A 294 14.84 -16.67 7.31
C LEU A 294 15.23 -18.16 7.29
N GLN A 295 16.53 -18.47 7.22
CA GLN A 295 17.03 -19.84 7.28
C GLN A 295 16.81 -20.49 8.65
N ARG A 296 16.93 -19.72 9.74
CA ARG A 296 16.60 -20.19 11.09
C ARG A 296 15.09 -20.48 11.22
N THR A 297 14.24 -19.62 10.67
CA THR A 297 12.79 -19.87 10.60
C THR A 297 12.49 -21.17 9.87
N GLU A 298 13.16 -21.42 8.74
CA GLU A 298 13.03 -22.69 7.99
C GLU A 298 13.48 -23.92 8.80
N LYS A 299 14.60 -23.81 9.52
CA LYS A 299 15.09 -24.90 10.36
C LYS A 299 14.15 -25.19 11.53
N ASN A 300 13.57 -24.15 12.12
CA ASN A 300 12.72 -24.26 13.30
C ASN A 300 11.29 -24.70 12.96
N HIS A 301 10.80 -24.34 11.77
CA HIS A 301 9.43 -24.61 11.32
C HIS A 301 9.36 -25.20 9.91
N PRO A 302 9.97 -26.37 9.66
CA PRO A 302 9.93 -27.02 8.35
C PRO A 302 8.50 -27.37 7.89
N GLU A 303 7.55 -27.52 8.82
CA GLU A 303 6.14 -27.81 8.54
C GLU A 303 5.45 -26.72 7.70
N TYR A 304 5.82 -25.45 7.88
CA TYR A 304 5.26 -24.33 7.13
C TYR A 304 5.84 -24.20 5.70
N LEU A 305 6.83 -25.04 5.35
CA LEU A 305 7.54 -24.97 4.07
C LEU A 305 7.27 -26.19 3.19
N THR A 306 6.28 -27.00 3.56
CA THR A 306 5.86 -28.16 2.77
C THR A 306 5.02 -27.74 1.56
N ASP A 307 5.04 -28.55 0.49
CA ASP A 307 4.13 -28.34 -0.66
C ASP A 307 2.67 -28.45 -0.24
N GLU A 308 2.36 -29.35 0.70
CA GLU A 308 1.01 -29.57 1.25
C GLU A 308 0.49 -28.31 1.95
N PHE A 309 1.27 -27.73 2.86
CA PHE A 309 0.92 -26.49 3.55
C PHE A 309 0.60 -25.36 2.56
N ARG A 310 1.44 -25.19 1.53
CA ARG A 310 1.23 -24.16 0.50
C ARG A 310 -0.01 -24.43 -0.35
N GLN A 311 -0.25 -25.67 -0.75
CA GLN A 311 -1.46 -26.04 -1.47
C GLN A 311 -2.71 -25.75 -0.64
N ASP A 312 -2.66 -25.99 0.67
CA ASP A 312 -3.77 -25.70 1.56
C ASP A 312 -4.00 -24.21 1.75
N LEU A 313 -2.94 -23.40 1.84
CA LEU A 313 -3.05 -21.94 1.79
C LEU A 313 -3.65 -21.45 0.47
N LEU A 314 -3.18 -21.97 -0.67
CA LEU A 314 -3.69 -21.60 -1.99
C LEU A 314 -5.16 -22.01 -2.18
N LYS A 315 -5.58 -23.16 -1.64
CA LYS A 315 -6.98 -23.59 -1.66
C LYS A 315 -7.88 -22.66 -0.86
N LYS A 316 -7.39 -22.13 0.27
CA LYS A 316 -8.17 -21.25 1.17
C LYS A 316 -8.19 -19.79 0.69
N GLY A 317 -7.03 -19.25 0.34
CA GLY A 317 -6.87 -17.83 0.01
C GLY A 317 -6.99 -17.52 -1.48
N GLY A 318 -6.95 -18.53 -2.34
CA GLY A 318 -6.81 -18.33 -3.78
C GLY A 318 -5.42 -17.81 -4.16
N PHE A 319 -5.31 -17.18 -5.32
CA PHE A 319 -4.03 -16.67 -5.85
C PHE A 319 -3.72 -15.21 -5.47
N LEU A 320 -4.65 -14.53 -4.80
CA LEU A 320 -4.46 -13.15 -4.38
C LEU A 320 -3.54 -13.10 -3.14
N ILE A 321 -2.45 -12.35 -3.23
CA ILE A 321 -1.41 -12.35 -2.20
C ILE A 321 -1.91 -11.84 -0.85
N HIS A 322 -2.81 -10.86 -0.82
CA HIS A 322 -3.38 -10.36 0.44
C HIS A 322 -4.24 -11.43 1.14
N ASN A 323 -4.96 -12.26 0.37
CA ASN A 323 -5.68 -13.39 0.93
C ASN A 323 -4.71 -14.45 1.44
N LEU A 324 -3.64 -14.75 0.71
CA LEU A 324 -2.63 -15.72 1.17
C LEU A 324 -1.94 -15.28 2.45
N MET A 325 -1.55 -14.01 2.57
CA MET A 325 -0.97 -13.48 3.81
C MET A 325 -1.99 -13.54 4.97
N ARG A 326 -3.26 -13.28 4.70
CA ARG A 326 -4.34 -13.45 5.68
C ARG A 326 -4.50 -14.90 6.13
N GLU A 327 -4.62 -15.85 5.20
CA GLU A 327 -4.80 -17.26 5.54
C GLU A 327 -3.56 -17.84 6.23
N ALA A 328 -2.36 -17.41 5.83
CA ALA A 328 -1.11 -17.86 6.45
C ALA A 328 -1.07 -17.51 7.93
N ARG A 329 -1.55 -16.32 8.33
CA ARG A 329 -1.68 -15.93 9.74
C ARG A 329 -2.58 -16.88 10.54
N ASP A 330 -3.69 -17.32 9.98
CA ASP A 330 -4.67 -18.15 10.71
C ASP A 330 -4.20 -19.60 10.87
N VAL A 331 -3.22 -20.03 10.08
CA VAL A 331 -2.66 -21.39 10.13
C VAL A 331 -1.33 -21.45 10.88
N ILE A 332 -0.54 -20.37 10.87
CA ILE A 332 0.72 -20.28 11.60
C ILE A 332 0.47 -20.04 13.09
N ASP A 333 1.23 -20.70 13.96
CA ASP A 333 1.18 -20.43 15.39
C ASP A 333 1.69 -19.00 15.65
N GLN A 334 0.80 -18.12 16.10
CA GLN A 334 1.10 -16.69 16.30
C GLN A 334 2.22 -16.46 17.32
N LYS A 335 2.33 -17.33 18.33
CA LYS A 335 3.37 -17.20 19.34
C LYS A 335 4.73 -17.55 18.75
N GLU A 336 4.81 -18.64 17.99
CA GLU A 336 6.06 -19.03 17.33
C GLU A 336 6.45 -18.05 16.21
N PHE A 337 5.48 -17.58 15.42
CA PHE A 337 5.73 -16.57 14.39
C PHE A 337 6.37 -15.30 14.96
N ALA A 338 5.90 -14.86 16.11
CA ALA A 338 6.45 -13.68 16.76
C ALA A 338 7.82 -13.91 17.38
N VAL A 339 8.13 -15.12 17.83
CA VAL A 339 9.50 -15.48 18.19
C VAL A 339 10.41 -15.29 16.98
N GLN A 340 9.98 -15.66 15.76
CA GLN A 340 10.76 -15.39 14.54
C GLN A 340 10.86 -13.90 14.23
N CYS A 341 9.76 -13.15 14.30
CA CYS A 341 9.74 -11.72 14.00
C CYS A 341 10.63 -10.93 14.97
N SER A 342 10.60 -11.27 16.26
CA SER A 342 11.46 -10.65 17.28
C SER A 342 12.95 -10.91 17.11
N MET A 343 13.38 -11.82 16.22
CA MET A 343 14.81 -12.01 15.92
C MET A 343 15.46 -10.80 15.25
N ILE A 344 14.66 -9.87 14.69
CA ILE A 344 15.18 -8.59 14.18
C ILE A 344 15.45 -7.60 15.32
N LEU A 345 14.97 -7.87 16.53
CA LEU A 345 15.16 -7.00 17.69
C LEU A 345 16.41 -7.39 18.46
N GLY A 346 17.20 -6.38 18.80
CA GLY A 346 18.39 -6.47 19.61
C GLY A 346 18.11 -6.12 21.06
N ASP A 347 19.17 -5.79 21.77
CA ASP A 347 19.07 -5.37 23.16
C ASP A 347 18.18 -4.11 23.26
N HIS A 348 17.34 -4.07 24.30
CA HIS A 348 16.40 -2.95 24.54
C HIS A 348 15.33 -2.73 23.46
N ASN A 349 14.97 -3.77 22.69
CA ASN A 349 13.95 -3.71 21.62
C ASN A 349 14.32 -2.74 20.47
N GLN A 350 15.61 -2.47 20.26
CA GLN A 350 16.07 -1.74 19.09
C GLN A 350 16.23 -2.69 17.89
N LEU A 351 16.04 -2.22 16.67
CA LEU A 351 16.27 -3.04 15.48
C LEU A 351 17.77 -3.38 15.34
N LEU A 352 18.07 -4.65 15.05
CA LEU A 352 19.43 -5.12 14.72
C LEU A 352 19.83 -4.76 13.29
N PHE A 353 18.84 -4.60 12.42
CA PHE A 353 19.02 -4.40 10.99
C PHE A 353 18.32 -3.13 10.54
N GLU A 354 18.93 -2.45 9.58
CA GLU A 354 18.42 -1.21 9.01
C GLU A 354 17.54 -1.51 7.79
N LEU A 355 16.83 -0.50 7.30
CA LEU A 355 15.98 -0.65 6.10
C LEU A 355 16.79 -1.11 4.86
N GLU A 356 18.06 -0.72 4.73
CA GLU A 356 18.95 -1.18 3.64
C GLU A 356 19.11 -2.72 3.65
N ASP A 357 19.19 -3.34 4.84
CA ASP A 357 19.27 -4.80 4.96
C ASP A 357 17.98 -5.47 4.48
N LEU A 358 16.82 -4.90 4.82
CA LEU A 358 15.50 -5.38 4.36
C LEU A 358 15.38 -5.24 2.84
N CYS A 359 15.83 -4.13 2.27
CA CYS A 359 15.90 -3.94 0.83
C CYS A 359 16.73 -5.05 0.17
N GLN A 360 17.92 -5.35 0.71
CA GLN A 360 18.78 -6.42 0.19
C GLN A 360 18.11 -7.79 0.27
N ALA A 361 17.40 -8.09 1.38
CA ALA A 361 16.64 -9.33 1.53
C ALA A 361 15.51 -9.43 0.51
N ALA A 362 14.69 -8.38 0.35
CA ALA A 362 13.59 -8.34 -0.61
C ALA A 362 14.09 -8.51 -2.06
N LEU A 363 15.17 -7.82 -2.44
CA LEU A 363 15.83 -7.96 -3.75
C LEU A 363 16.33 -9.39 -3.97
N THR A 364 16.95 -9.99 -2.95
CA THR A 364 17.46 -11.36 -3.03
C THR A 364 16.33 -12.36 -3.22
N LEU A 365 15.22 -12.21 -2.48
CA LEU A 365 14.03 -13.05 -2.64
C LEU A 365 13.44 -12.91 -4.04
N TYR A 366 13.24 -11.67 -4.50
CA TYR A 366 12.72 -11.41 -5.85
C TYR A 366 13.61 -12.00 -6.93
N LEU A 367 14.93 -11.79 -6.86
CA LEU A 367 15.86 -12.31 -7.86
C LEU A 367 15.89 -13.84 -7.83
N LYS A 368 15.99 -14.47 -6.67
CA LYS A 368 16.19 -15.93 -6.58
C LYS A 368 14.90 -16.75 -6.74
N CYS A 369 13.73 -16.14 -6.62
CA CYS A 369 12.47 -16.84 -6.77
C CYS A 369 11.91 -16.75 -8.20
N ASP A 370 11.46 -17.89 -8.72
CA ASP A 370 10.77 -17.99 -10.02
C ASP A 370 9.24 -17.99 -9.86
N LYS A 371 8.75 -18.42 -8.69
CA LYS A 371 7.33 -18.52 -8.37
C LYS A 371 6.90 -17.26 -7.61
N MET A 372 5.71 -16.74 -7.92
CA MET A 372 5.13 -15.58 -7.21
C MET A 372 6.02 -14.32 -7.26
N ASP A 373 6.51 -13.99 -8.46
CA ASP A 373 7.21 -12.74 -8.75
C ASP A 373 6.41 -11.50 -8.30
N ILE A 374 5.08 -11.56 -8.41
CA ILE A 374 4.17 -10.51 -7.91
C ILE A 374 4.24 -10.34 -6.39
N ALA A 375 4.39 -11.41 -5.61
CA ALA A 375 4.49 -11.26 -4.16
C ALA A 375 5.83 -10.60 -3.78
N THR A 376 6.92 -11.13 -4.34
CA THR A 376 8.28 -10.68 -4.03
C THR A 376 8.59 -9.26 -4.52
N LEU A 377 7.99 -8.82 -5.64
CA LEU A 377 8.13 -7.42 -6.06
C LEU A 377 7.44 -6.46 -5.08
N HIS A 378 6.34 -6.87 -4.44
CA HIS A 378 5.64 -6.03 -3.47
C HIS A 378 6.49 -5.76 -2.22
N ALA A 379 7.36 -6.69 -1.82
CA ALA A 379 8.33 -6.43 -0.77
C ALA A 379 9.35 -5.36 -1.17
N ILE A 380 9.85 -5.36 -2.42
CA ILE A 380 10.75 -4.31 -2.93
C ILE A 380 10.04 -2.95 -2.93
N THR A 381 8.84 -2.88 -3.50
CA THR A 381 8.06 -1.64 -3.53
C THR A 381 7.59 -1.20 -2.14
N GLY A 382 7.39 -2.15 -1.23
CA GLY A 382 7.07 -1.89 0.17
C GLY A 382 8.25 -1.28 0.92
N CYS A 383 9.48 -1.77 0.69
CA CYS A 383 10.69 -1.16 1.25
C CYS A 383 10.87 0.29 0.79
N PHE A 384 10.68 0.53 -0.52
CA PHE A 384 10.70 1.88 -1.10
C PHE A 384 9.68 2.81 -0.43
N ALA A 385 8.45 2.32 -0.26
CA ALA A 385 7.40 3.11 0.35
C ALA A 385 7.64 3.39 1.84
N VAL A 386 8.14 2.40 2.59
CA VAL A 386 8.55 2.59 3.99
C VAL A 386 9.67 3.62 4.09
N ARG A 387 10.65 3.62 3.17
CA ARG A 387 11.69 4.67 3.15
C ARG A 387 11.04 6.05 3.04
N LEU A 388 10.23 6.26 2.01
CA LEU A 388 9.55 7.54 1.76
C LEU A 388 8.75 7.99 2.99
N VAL A 389 7.94 7.10 3.56
CA VAL A 389 7.12 7.42 4.74
C VAL A 389 7.98 7.73 5.97
N SER A 390 9.03 6.93 6.21
CA SER A 390 9.88 7.06 7.40
C SER A 390 10.66 8.39 7.46
N GLU A 391 10.91 9.04 6.32
CA GLU A 391 11.51 10.38 6.25
C GLU A 391 10.61 11.47 6.84
N HIS A 392 9.29 11.21 6.89
CA HIS A 392 8.25 12.11 7.40
C HIS A 392 7.70 11.70 8.77
N VAL A 393 8.17 10.60 9.34
CA VAL A 393 7.82 10.24 10.71
C VAL A 393 8.80 10.93 11.66
N LYS A 394 8.32 11.61 12.71
CA LYS A 394 9.15 12.22 13.77
C LYS A 394 9.27 11.30 14.98
N ASN A 395 8.26 10.47 15.22
CA ASN A 395 8.23 9.54 16.35
C ASN A 395 9.07 8.28 16.04
N ASN A 396 10.14 8.06 16.81
CA ASN A 396 11.02 6.91 16.63
C ASN A 396 10.34 5.57 16.88
N VAL A 397 9.34 5.50 17.78
CA VAL A 397 8.57 4.28 18.00
C VAL A 397 7.84 3.91 16.72
N VAL A 398 7.15 4.87 16.11
CA VAL A 398 6.43 4.65 14.84
C VAL A 398 7.38 4.24 13.72
N LYS A 399 8.59 4.85 13.62
CA LYS A 399 9.60 4.42 12.64
C LYS A 399 10.03 2.97 12.83
N GLN A 400 10.31 2.58 14.08
CA GLN A 400 10.72 1.21 14.39
C GLN A 400 9.58 0.23 14.07
N SER A 401 8.33 0.59 14.40
CA SER A 401 7.16 -0.20 14.05
C SER A 401 6.98 -0.35 12.53
N LEU A 402 7.20 0.69 11.73
CA LEU A 402 7.15 0.60 10.25
C LEU A 402 8.10 -0.47 9.71
N ILE A 403 9.35 -0.46 10.18
CA ILE A 403 10.37 -1.44 9.75
C ILE A 403 10.05 -2.83 10.31
N GLY A 404 9.58 -2.91 11.55
CA GLY A 404 9.15 -4.15 12.18
C GLY A 404 8.04 -4.85 11.39
N TYR A 405 6.94 -4.16 11.11
CA TYR A 405 5.83 -4.74 10.33
C TYR A 405 6.21 -5.05 8.88
N LEU A 406 7.10 -4.25 8.28
CA LEU A 406 7.69 -4.59 6.98
C LEU A 406 8.47 -5.91 7.04
N TRP A 407 9.25 -6.13 8.11
CA TRP A 407 9.98 -7.37 8.33
C TRP A 407 9.07 -8.58 8.54
N GLU A 408 8.01 -8.44 9.35
CA GLU A 408 7.02 -9.50 9.54
C GLU A 408 6.40 -9.94 8.20
N SER A 409 6.08 -8.96 7.36
CA SER A 409 5.54 -9.20 6.02
C SER A 409 6.53 -10.00 5.15
N VAL A 410 7.83 -9.71 5.25
CA VAL A 410 8.89 -10.42 4.50
C VAL A 410 9.06 -11.85 5.00
N ILE A 411 9.02 -12.10 6.31
CA ILE A 411 9.05 -13.48 6.85
C ILE A 411 7.84 -14.27 6.34
N LEU A 412 6.64 -13.69 6.46
CA LEU A 412 5.41 -14.35 6.04
C LEU A 412 5.45 -14.70 4.56
N MET A 413 5.94 -13.76 3.74
CA MET A 413 6.17 -13.99 2.32
C MET A 413 7.18 -15.12 2.08
N TYR A 414 8.31 -15.14 2.79
CA TYR A 414 9.30 -16.22 2.67
C TYR A 414 8.71 -17.61 2.97
N ILE A 415 7.84 -17.70 3.98
CA ILE A 415 7.10 -18.92 4.31
C ILE A 415 6.18 -19.32 3.15
N ILE A 416 5.37 -18.39 2.63
CA ILE A 416 4.46 -18.61 1.50
C ILE A 416 5.23 -19.10 0.26
N LEU A 417 6.42 -18.56 0.00
CA LEU A 417 7.28 -18.97 -1.10
C LEU A 417 7.82 -20.40 -0.93
N GLY A 418 7.83 -20.96 0.28
CA GLY A 418 8.35 -22.29 0.59
C GLY A 418 9.85 -22.32 0.90
N GLY A 419 10.38 -21.21 1.42
CA GLY A 419 11.73 -21.14 1.99
C GLY A 419 12.86 -21.22 0.96
N THR A 420 14.05 -21.64 1.41
CA THR A 420 15.27 -21.66 0.57
C THR A 420 15.14 -22.54 -0.66
N LYS A 421 14.31 -23.59 -0.61
CA LYS A 421 14.04 -24.46 -1.77
C LYS A 421 13.47 -23.70 -2.97
N ALA A 422 12.80 -22.58 -2.74
CA ALA A 422 12.26 -21.73 -3.79
C ALA A 422 13.27 -20.70 -4.33
N LEU A 423 14.47 -20.62 -3.73
CA LEU A 423 15.51 -19.65 -4.06
C LEU A 423 16.62 -20.31 -4.89
N ASN A 424 16.32 -20.64 -6.14
CA ASN A 424 17.19 -21.43 -7.01
C ASN A 424 17.58 -20.73 -8.32
N GLN A 425 17.16 -19.48 -8.53
CA GLN A 425 17.44 -18.74 -9.75
C GLN A 425 18.77 -17.98 -9.67
N ASP A 426 19.55 -18.13 -10.74
CA ASP A 426 20.77 -17.38 -10.98
C ASP A 426 20.72 -16.74 -12.38
N PHE A 427 20.87 -15.43 -12.41
CA PHE A 427 20.87 -14.65 -13.65
C PHE A 427 22.28 -14.20 -14.03
N SER A 428 22.51 -13.95 -15.33
CA SER A 428 23.75 -13.36 -15.85
C SER A 428 24.21 -12.12 -15.08
N ASP A 429 25.52 -11.91 -15.05
CA ASP A 429 26.12 -10.73 -14.42
C ASP A 429 26.18 -9.53 -15.38
N SER A 430 25.95 -9.76 -16.68
CA SER A 430 25.68 -8.70 -17.65
C SER A 430 24.29 -8.13 -17.40
N ILE A 431 24.24 -6.89 -16.89
CA ILE A 431 23.02 -6.16 -16.58
C ILE A 431 22.96 -4.94 -17.51
N PRO A 432 21.87 -4.74 -18.28
CA PRO A 432 21.70 -3.55 -19.12
C PRO A 432 21.78 -2.25 -18.31
N ASP A 433 22.08 -1.12 -18.97
CA ASP A 433 22.01 0.19 -18.33
C ASP A 433 20.56 0.68 -18.13
N TRP A 434 20.39 1.71 -17.29
CA TRP A 434 19.06 2.26 -17.00
C TRP A 434 18.36 2.81 -18.23
N LYS A 435 19.10 3.40 -19.18
CA LYS A 435 18.53 3.91 -20.44
C LYS A 435 17.88 2.77 -21.23
N THR A 436 18.58 1.63 -21.33
CA THR A 436 18.08 0.44 -22.02
C THR A 436 16.90 -0.18 -21.27
N ILE A 437 16.94 -0.26 -19.94
CA ILE A 437 15.82 -0.81 -19.15
C ILE A 437 14.58 0.05 -19.34
N ILE A 438 14.71 1.36 -19.17
CA ILE A 438 13.57 2.28 -19.20
C ILE A 438 12.95 2.33 -20.59
N SER A 439 13.74 2.30 -21.68
CA SER A 439 13.20 2.28 -23.06
C SER A 439 12.26 1.11 -23.37
N HIS A 440 12.30 0.04 -22.57
CA HIS A 440 11.37 -1.09 -22.72
C HIS A 440 9.98 -0.83 -22.09
N LEU A 441 9.80 0.26 -21.33
CA LEU A 441 8.50 0.68 -20.81
C LEU A 441 7.56 1.26 -21.89
N GLU A 442 8.04 1.42 -23.14
CA GLU A 442 7.27 1.97 -24.27
C GLU A 442 6.20 1.02 -24.83
N LYS A 443 6.32 -0.30 -24.61
CA LYS A 443 5.54 -1.31 -25.34
C LYS A 443 5.02 -2.41 -24.41
N ASP A 444 3.71 -2.62 -24.43
CA ASP A 444 3.02 -3.77 -23.80
C ASP A 444 3.50 -4.08 -22.37
N VAL A 445 3.66 -3.04 -21.55
CA VAL A 445 4.04 -3.19 -20.14
C VAL A 445 2.84 -3.28 -19.23
N GLU A 446 2.92 -4.18 -18.25
CA GLU A 446 1.92 -4.28 -17.19
C GLU A 446 2.24 -3.33 -16.02
N GLU A 447 1.25 -3.07 -15.18
CA GLU A 447 1.32 -2.12 -14.06
C GLU A 447 2.52 -2.38 -13.13
N HIS A 448 2.87 -3.65 -12.94
CA HIS A 448 3.96 -4.06 -12.07
C HIS A 448 5.33 -3.75 -12.67
N ASP A 449 5.46 -3.75 -14.00
CA ASP A 449 6.73 -3.44 -14.68
C ASP A 449 7.11 -2.00 -14.42
N ILE A 450 6.15 -1.09 -14.61
CA ILE A 450 6.33 0.34 -14.40
C ILE A 450 6.70 0.62 -12.94
N LYS A 451 5.91 0.12 -11.99
CA LYS A 451 6.14 0.34 -10.56
C LYS A 451 7.51 -0.17 -10.12
N LEU A 452 7.86 -1.39 -10.51
CA LEU A 452 9.11 -2.00 -10.07
C LEU A 452 10.32 -1.33 -10.71
N VAL A 453 10.28 -1.01 -12.00
CA VAL A 453 11.39 -0.33 -12.69
C VAL A 453 11.60 1.07 -12.11
N TYR A 454 10.52 1.83 -11.88
CA TYR A 454 10.60 3.13 -11.22
C TYR A 454 11.21 3.02 -9.82
N THR A 455 10.66 2.14 -8.98
CA THR A 455 11.17 1.91 -7.62
C THR A 455 12.64 1.51 -7.64
N CYS A 456 13.05 0.57 -8.49
CA CYS A 456 14.44 0.13 -8.57
C CYS A 456 15.37 1.27 -9.01
N CYS A 457 14.93 2.10 -9.95
CA CYS A 457 15.70 3.25 -10.43
C CYS A 457 15.90 4.30 -9.31
N GLU A 458 14.86 4.64 -8.55
CA GLU A 458 14.98 5.60 -7.46
C GLU A 458 15.80 5.05 -6.29
N GLU A 459 15.56 3.81 -5.88
CA GLU A 459 16.27 3.22 -4.74
C GLU A 459 17.74 2.96 -5.05
N ALA A 460 18.10 2.70 -6.31
CA ALA A 460 19.49 2.58 -6.74
C ALA A 460 20.30 3.88 -6.52
N LYS A 461 19.64 5.05 -6.56
CA LYS A 461 20.26 6.35 -6.24
C LYS A 461 20.52 6.49 -4.74
N VAL A 462 19.61 5.98 -3.91
CA VAL A 462 19.66 6.07 -2.45
C VAL A 462 20.63 5.06 -1.85
N TYR A 463 20.66 3.83 -2.39
CA TYR A 463 21.51 2.73 -1.93
C TYR A 463 22.52 2.30 -3.02
N PRO A 464 23.62 3.05 -3.25
CA PRO A 464 24.59 2.73 -4.29
C PRO A 464 25.23 1.33 -4.17
N LYS A 465 25.32 0.78 -2.95
CA LYS A 465 25.82 -0.59 -2.71
C LYS A 465 24.91 -1.66 -3.31
N LEU A 466 23.60 -1.37 -3.38
CA LEU A 466 22.56 -2.25 -3.90
C LEU A 466 22.16 -1.92 -5.36
N GLU A 467 22.77 -0.91 -5.99
CA GLU A 467 22.48 -0.47 -7.37
C GLU A 467 22.41 -1.66 -8.34
N HIS A 468 23.40 -2.54 -8.27
CA HIS A 468 23.49 -3.70 -9.15
C HIS A 468 22.30 -4.67 -8.95
N LEU A 469 21.82 -4.86 -7.72
CA LEU A 469 20.67 -5.72 -7.43
C LEU A 469 19.35 -5.09 -7.90
N TYR A 470 19.18 -3.78 -7.70
CA TYR A 470 18.01 -3.04 -8.19
C TYR A 470 17.94 -3.07 -9.70
N ARG A 471 19.05 -2.75 -10.39
CA ARG A 471 19.12 -2.77 -11.84
C ARG A 471 18.90 -4.17 -12.41
N LYS A 472 19.45 -5.20 -11.75
CA LYS A 472 19.19 -6.61 -12.09
C LYS A 472 17.72 -6.98 -11.90
N SER A 473 17.07 -6.49 -10.85
CA SER A 473 15.64 -6.77 -10.58
C SER A 473 14.73 -6.11 -11.64
N ALA A 474 15.00 -4.85 -12.00
CA ALA A 474 14.30 -4.17 -13.08
C ALA A 474 14.50 -4.88 -14.44
N ALA A 475 15.74 -5.29 -14.76
CA ALA A 475 16.04 -6.04 -15.98
C ALA A 475 15.39 -7.43 -16.00
N LYS A 476 15.36 -8.15 -14.86
CA LYS A 476 14.66 -9.44 -14.71
C LYS A 476 13.19 -9.28 -15.07
N ARG A 477 12.54 -8.24 -14.54
CA ARG A 477 11.13 -7.99 -14.73
C ARG A 477 10.75 -7.81 -16.19
N LEU A 478 11.56 -7.04 -16.91
CA LEU A 478 11.40 -6.80 -18.34
C LEU A 478 11.98 -7.92 -19.22
N LYS A 479 12.37 -9.06 -18.63
CA LYS A 479 12.94 -10.22 -19.33
C LYS A 479 14.17 -9.88 -20.17
N LEU A 480 14.99 -8.93 -19.69
CA LEU A 480 16.23 -8.48 -20.34
C LEU A 480 17.48 -9.24 -19.87
N LEU A 481 17.31 -10.21 -18.96
CA LEU A 481 18.39 -11.06 -18.47
C LEU A 481 18.35 -12.42 -19.13
N ASN A 482 19.52 -13.00 -19.37
CA ASN A 482 19.64 -14.39 -19.81
C ASN A 482 19.69 -15.32 -18.59
N ASN A 483 18.88 -16.38 -18.60
CA ASN A 483 18.95 -17.42 -17.56
C ASN A 483 20.24 -18.25 -17.75
N LYS A 484 21.03 -18.39 -16.67
CA LYS A 484 22.26 -19.20 -16.72
C LYS A 484 22.00 -20.70 -16.92
N GLN A 485 20.77 -21.18 -16.65
CA GLN A 485 20.38 -22.60 -16.77
C GLN A 485 19.94 -23.03 -18.18
N SER A 486 19.99 -22.15 -19.19
CA SER A 486 19.63 -22.45 -20.58
C SER A 486 20.86 -22.65 -21.49
N GLN A 487 22.05 -22.77 -20.90
CA GLN A 487 23.31 -23.20 -21.52
C GLN A 487 23.80 -24.45 -20.80
#